data_AF-A0A2V8TGN9-F1
#
_entry.id   AF-A0A2V8TGN9-F1
#
_cell.length_a   1.000
_cell.length_b   1.000
_cell.length_c   1.000
_cell.angle_alpha   90.00
_cell.angle_beta   90.00
_cell.angle_gamma   90.00
#
_symmetry.space_group_name_H-M   'P 1'
#
loop_
_entity.id
_entity.type
_entity.pdbx_description
1 polymer ?
#
loop_
_entity_poly.entity_id
_entity_poly.type
_entity_poly.pdbx_seq_one_letter_code
_entity_poly.pdbx_strand_id
1 'polypeptide(L)' 'MIIILAGSIGRFPVGGHAWVEMQYLLGLRALGHEVFYLEDCGEGSWVYNWESEEITTDLDYPTDYIWDTNR' A
#
# COMPACT_ATOMS: atom_id res chain seq x y z
N MET A 1 10.49 18.37 -5.56
CA MET A 1 9.97 17.60 -6.71
C MET A 1 8.79 16.79 -6.23
N ILE A 2 7.75 16.68 -7.04
CA ILE A 2 6.60 15.81 -6.77
C ILE A 2 6.97 14.38 -7.19
N ILE A 3 6.78 13.41 -6.31
CA ILE A 3 7.00 11.98 -6.56
C ILE A 3 5.71 11.23 -6.26
N ILE A 4 5.29 10.38 -7.19
CA ILE A 4 4.19 9.44 -7.01
C ILE A 4 4.80 8.05 -6.95
N LEU A 5 4.74 7.40 -5.79
CA LEU A 5 5.11 6.00 -5.62
C LEU A 5 3.87 5.15 -5.86
N ALA A 6 3.82 4.44 -6.98
CA ALA A 6 2.81 3.43 -7.22
C ALA A 6 3.24 2.10 -6.56
N GLY A 7 2.34 1.48 -5.81
CA GLY A 7 2.63 0.25 -5.05
C GLY A 7 1.36 -0.52 -4.71
N SER A 8 1.49 -1.63 -3.97
CA SER A 8 0.37 -2.55 -3.72
C SER A 8 0.25 -2.98 -2.25
N ILE A 9 0.43 -2.04 -1.32
CA ILE A 9 0.34 -2.26 0.14
C ILE A 9 -1.03 -2.82 0.54
N GLY A 10 -2.13 -2.21 0.09
CA GLY A 10 -3.48 -2.67 0.45
C GLY A 10 -3.85 -3.94 -0.29
N ARG A 11 -3.55 -4.00 -1.59
CA ARG A 11 -3.89 -5.13 -2.46
C ARG A 11 -3.19 -6.42 -2.07
N PHE A 12 -1.93 -6.33 -1.68
CA PHE A 12 -1.15 -7.49 -1.25
C PHE A 12 -0.48 -7.20 0.10
N PRO A 13 -1.26 -7.30 1.20
CA PRO A 13 -0.89 -6.82 2.53
C PRO A 13 0.09 -7.77 3.23
N VAL A 14 1.29 -7.87 2.67
CA VAL A 14 2.41 -8.64 3.21
C VAL A 14 3.37 -7.67 3.90
N GLY A 15 3.63 -7.92 5.18
CA GLY A 15 4.41 -7.00 6.02
C GLY A 15 5.78 -6.63 5.44
N GLY A 16 6.47 -7.56 4.77
CA GLY A 16 7.75 -7.27 4.11
C GLY A 16 7.62 -6.34 2.90
N HIS A 17 6.56 -6.48 2.11
CA HIS A 17 6.28 -5.61 0.96
C HIS A 17 5.91 -4.20 1.43
N ALA A 18 4.98 -4.12 2.38
CA ALA A 18 4.58 -2.85 3.01
C ALA A 18 5.78 -2.12 3.64
N TRP A 19 6.64 -2.85 4.36
CA TRP A 19 7.85 -2.28 4.96
C TRP A 19 8.76 -1.59 3.94
N VAL A 20 9.07 -2.27 2.83
CA VAL A 20 9.97 -1.73 1.80
C VAL A 20 9.41 -0.45 1.17
N GLU A 21 8.11 -0.44 0.84
CA GLU A 21 7.48 0.74 0.25
C GLU A 21 7.44 1.93 1.23
N MET A 22 7.18 1.67 2.51
CA MET A 22 7.27 2.70 3.55
C MET A 22 8.68 3.31 3.67
N GLN A 23 9.73 2.49 3.56
CA GLN A 23 11.10 3.02 3.59
C GLN A 23 11.36 4.01 2.45
N TYR A 24 10.82 3.76 1.25
CA TYR A 24 10.92 4.72 0.14
C TYR A 24 10.09 5.97 0.39
N LEU A 25 8.84 5.84 0.82
CA LEU A 25 7.97 6.99 1.12
C LEU A 25 8.61 7.93 2.15
N LEU A 26 9.09 7.36 3.27
CA LEU A 26 9.71 8.10 4.35
C LEU A 26 11.07 8.67 3.95
N GLY A 27 11.91 7.89 3.28
CA GLY A 27 13.23 8.32 2.82
C GLY A 27 13.15 9.47 1.81
N LEU A 28 12.26 9.36 0.82
CA LEU A 28 12.08 10.41 -0.19
C LEU A 28 11.49 11.69 0.41
N ARG A 29 10.59 11.57 1.37
CA ARG A 29 10.08 12.72 2.12
C ARG A 29 11.20 13.38 2.94
N ALA A 30 12.05 12.60 3.60
CA ALA A 30 13.20 13.11 4.36
C ALA A 30 14.22 13.85 3.48
N LEU A 31 14.30 13.52 2.18
CA LEU A 31 15.12 14.23 1.19
C LEU A 31 14.47 15.54 0.67
N GLY A 32 13.28 15.91 1.16
CA GLY A 32 12.61 17.17 0.80
C GLY A 32 11.72 17.07 -0.44
N HIS A 33 11.30 15.87 -0.83
CA HIS A 33 10.33 15.67 -1.90
C HIS A 33 8.89 15.71 -1.38
N GLU A 34 7.96 16.14 -2.24
CA GLU A 34 6.53 15.99 -2.00
C GLU A 34 6.11 14.62 -2.53
N VAL A 35 5.83 13.69 -1.61
CA VAL A 35 5.65 12.27 -1.93
C VAL A 35 4.21 11.87 -1.71
N PHE A 36 3.61 11.30 -2.75
CA PHE A 36 2.29 10.68 -2.74
C PHE A 36 2.42 9.19 -2.99
N TYR A 37 1.55 8.42 -2.35
CA TYR A 37 1.39 7.00 -2.61
C TYR A 37 0.14 6.79 -3.49
N LEU A 38 0.25 5.90 -4.47
CA LEU A 38 -0.85 5.50 -5.35
C LEU A 38 -0.99 3.97 -5.30
N GLU A 39 -2.11 3.51 -4.76
CA GLU A 39 -2.42 2.08 -4.71
C GLU A 39 -2.71 1.55 -6.12
N ASP A 40 -1.97 0.52 -6.54
CA ASP A 40 -2.17 -0.20 -7.80
C ASP A 40 -3.29 -1.25 -7.66
N CYS A 41 -4.43 -0.94 -8.26
CA CYS A 41 -5.58 -1.83 -8.34
C CYS A 41 -5.55 -2.78 -9.56
N GLY A 42 -4.56 -2.71 -10.46
CA GLY A 42 -4.44 -3.59 -11.62
C GLY A 42 -5.60 -3.45 -12.63
N GLU A 43 -5.91 -4.54 -13.34
CA GLU A 43 -7.04 -4.58 -14.31
C GLU A 43 -8.42 -4.50 -13.62
N GLY A 44 -8.48 -4.77 -12.31
CA GLY A 44 -9.68 -4.61 -11.49
C GLY A 44 -9.37 -4.79 -10.01
N SER A 45 -10.14 -4.11 -9.15
CA SER A 45 -9.92 -4.08 -7.69
C SER A 45 -10.12 -5.45 -7.05
N TRP A 46 -9.03 -6.20 -6.92
CA TRP A 46 -8.93 -7.39 -6.09
C TRP A 46 -7.90 -7.18 -4.99
N VAL A 47 -8.08 -7.86 -3.88
CA VAL A 47 -7.16 -7.85 -2.73
C VAL A 47 -7.03 -9.26 -2.14
N TYR A 48 -5.88 -9.54 -1.52
CA TYR A 48 -5.69 -10.78 -0.77
C TYR A 48 -6.04 -10.56 0.70
N ASN A 49 -7.07 -11.25 1.20
CA ASN A 49 -7.45 -11.21 2.61
C ASN A 49 -6.68 -12.29 3.37
N TRP A 50 -5.80 -11.89 4.30
CA TRP A 50 -4.99 -12.83 5.08
C TRP A 50 -5.77 -13.56 6.19
N GLU A 51 -6.95 -13.06 6.57
CA GLU A 51 -7.81 -13.72 7.56
C GLU A 51 -8.58 -14.90 6.96
N SER A 52 -9.04 -14.75 5.70
CA SER A 52 -9.74 -15.82 4.98
C SER A 52 -8.84 -16.62 4.04
N GLU A 53 -7.62 -16.14 3.79
CA GLU A 53 -6.65 -16.68 2.83
C GLU A 53 -7.17 -16.72 1.37
N GLU A 54 -8.08 -15.81 1.01
CA GLU A 54 -8.74 -15.76 -0.30
C GLU A 54 -8.51 -14.44 -1.03
N ILE A 55 -8.62 -14.49 -2.36
CA ILE A 55 -8.73 -13.28 -3.18
C ILE A 55 -10.18 -12.81 -3.17
N THR A 56 -10.39 -11.55 -2.82
CA THR A 56 -11.70 -10.91 -2.77
C THR A 56 -11.69 -9.56 -3.48
N THR A 57 -12.86 -9.01 -3.75
CA THR A 57 -13.06 -7.63 -4.23
C THR A 57 -13.63 -6.72 -3.14
N ASP A 58 -13.82 -7.25 -1.93
CA ASP A 58 -14.16 -6.45 -0.75
C ASP A 58 -12.96 -5.56 -0.37
N LEU A 59 -13.24 -4.29 -0.11
CA LEU A 59 -12.23 -3.26 0.11
C LEU A 59 -12.12 -2.81 1.56
N ASP A 60 -12.87 -3.38 2.49
CA ASP A 60 -12.79 -3.03 3.91
C ASP A 60 -11.43 -3.45 4.50
N TYR A 61 -11.06 -4.72 4.33
CA TYR A 61 -9.77 -5.27 4.78
C TYR A 61 -8.52 -4.51 4.32
N PRO A 62 -8.31 -4.24 3.01
CA PRO A 62 -7.13 -3.51 2.54
C PRO A 62 -7.12 -2.05 3.01
N THR A 63 -8.30 -1.44 3.19
CA THR A 63 -8.42 -0.07 3.71
C THR A 63 -7.92 -0.03 5.15
N ASP A 64 -8.42 -0.93 6.01
CA ASP A 64 -7.98 -1.04 7.40
C ASP A 64 -6.48 -1.32 7.52
N TYR A 65 -5.95 -2.22 6.68
CA TYR A 65 -4.53 -2.53 6.67
C TYR A 65 -3.65 -1.31 6.33
N ILE A 66 -4.04 -0.51 5.32
CA ILE A 66 -3.32 0.72 4.96
C ILE A 66 -3.38 1.73 6.12
N TRP A 67 -4.55 1.89 6.76
CA TRP A 67 -4.71 2.82 7.88
C TRP A 67 -3.83 2.45 9.07
N ASP A 68 -3.76 1.15 9.40
CA ASP A 68 -2.93 0.65 10.47
C ASP A 68 -1.44 0.78 10.16
N THR A 69 -1.05 0.54 8.91
CA THR A 69 0.34 0.66 8.44
C THR A 69 0.84 2.11 8.43
N ASN A 70 -0.06 3.10 8.32
CA ASN A 70 0.27 4.52 8.31
C ASN A 70 0.28 5.17 9.72
N ARG A 71 0.05 4.40 10.79
CA ARG A 71 0.25 4.88 12.17
C ARG A 71 1.71 4.81 12.60
#